data_AF-A0A3M7EL41-F1
#
_entry.id   AF-A0A3M7EL41-F1
#
_cell.length_a   1.000
_cell.length_b   1.000
_cell.length_c   1.000
_cell.angle_alpha   90.00
_cell.angle_beta   90.00
_cell.angle_gamma   90.00
#
_symmetry.space_group_name_H-M   'P 1'
#
loop_
_entity.id
_entity.type
_entity.pdbx_description
1 polymer ?
#
loop_
_entity_poly.entity_id
_entity_poly.type
_entity_poly.pdbx_seq_one_letter_code
_entity_poly.pdbx_strand_id
1 'polypeptide(L)'
;MTGWKAALLKHTAFLMGLSSTGTKAELAQAVTQRARQASQTVGRRRVISVDMGIRNLAYCVVDVPRHETFVQRQHGSKLPISVRHWSKRDLLLGLQDIQDTSEALAKEVREPAGTIRKNVRRSSNKDVLPKAAFTPSALSKVAYEVVTGLLQHEPDVILIERQRFRSGGQAAVQEWTVRVNMLESMLWACLHTLHETKTAGTVDFPVVHAINPASVANFWIAGKHMDLEPQAEDYQAGAGNMELQQPLKLPRKKIEKKDKVQIVRAWIEGSRDDVDLHFEGEAAQTADLFNSKGRGSSPKQALPVTKLDDLADSLLQALAWARWENNSRRIGELLSDLNEKST
;
A
#
# COMPACT_ATOMS: atom_id res chain seq x y z
N MET A 1 6.50 16.71 -26.28
CA MET A 1 5.20 16.02 -26.06
C MET A 1 4.06 16.50 -26.97
N THR A 2 4.13 17.71 -27.52
CA THR A 2 3.27 18.14 -28.63
C THR A 2 3.35 17.10 -29.75
N GLY A 3 2.24 16.46 -30.10
CA GLY A 3 2.17 15.41 -31.14
C GLY A 3 1.86 13.99 -30.64
N TRP A 4 1.98 13.68 -29.35
CA TRP A 4 1.62 12.33 -28.85
C TRP A 4 0.12 12.05 -29.02
N LYS A 5 -0.25 10.83 -29.42
CA LYS A 5 -1.65 10.39 -29.48
C LYS A 5 -2.22 10.26 -28.05
N ALA A 6 -3.54 10.43 -27.92
CA ALA A 6 -4.21 10.26 -26.62
C ALA A 6 -4.02 8.87 -26.02
N ALA A 7 -3.90 7.83 -26.85
CA ALA A 7 -3.66 6.46 -26.39
C ALA A 7 -2.30 6.32 -25.68
N LEU A 8 -1.23 6.89 -26.27
CA LEU A 8 0.10 6.91 -25.65
C LEU A 8 0.06 7.65 -24.32
N LEU A 9 -0.52 8.85 -24.27
CA LEU A 9 -0.66 9.61 -23.02
C LEU A 9 -1.40 8.84 -21.92
N LYS A 10 -2.47 8.12 -22.26
CA LYS A 10 -3.20 7.28 -21.29
C LYS A 10 -2.37 6.11 -20.80
N HIS A 11 -1.62 5.47 -21.70
CA HIS A 11 -0.72 4.37 -21.37
C HIS A 11 0.44 4.86 -20.48
N THR A 12 1.10 5.95 -20.85
CA THR A 12 2.16 6.59 -20.06
C THR A 12 1.64 7.02 -18.68
N ALA A 13 0.47 7.67 -18.61
CA ALA A 13 -0.15 8.03 -17.33
C ALA A 13 -0.41 6.79 -16.45
N PHE A 14 -0.91 5.70 -17.03
CA PHE A 14 -1.11 4.43 -16.34
C PHE A 14 0.20 3.83 -15.80
N LEU A 15 1.27 3.82 -16.60
CA LEU A 15 2.59 3.34 -16.17
C LEU A 15 3.20 4.17 -15.03
N MET A 16 2.79 5.44 -14.89
CA MET A 16 3.25 6.35 -13.84
C MET A 16 2.32 6.39 -12.62
N GLY A 17 1.27 5.57 -12.59
CA GLY A 17 0.28 5.56 -11.50
C GLY A 17 -0.68 6.76 -11.49
N LEU A 18 -0.73 7.53 -12.58
CA LEU A 18 -1.60 8.69 -12.75
C LEU A 18 -2.99 8.29 -13.25
N SER A 19 -3.94 9.24 -13.20
CA SER A 19 -5.23 9.06 -13.85
C SER A 19 -5.05 8.91 -15.37
N SER A 20 -5.63 7.86 -15.94
CA SER A 20 -5.67 7.63 -17.40
C SER A 20 -6.97 8.15 -18.04
N THR A 21 -7.73 8.96 -17.31
CA THR A 21 -8.95 9.64 -17.79
C THR A 21 -8.75 11.15 -17.80
N GLY A 22 -9.50 11.84 -18.66
CA GLY A 22 -9.37 13.28 -18.89
C GLY A 22 -9.08 13.61 -20.35
N THR A 23 -8.98 14.90 -20.61
CA THR A 23 -8.59 15.47 -21.90
C THR A 23 -7.12 15.19 -22.20
N LYS A 24 -6.75 15.31 -23.48
CA LYS A 24 -5.37 15.15 -23.93
C LYS A 24 -4.41 16.13 -23.23
N ALA A 25 -4.86 17.37 -23.01
CA ALA A 25 -4.06 18.42 -22.38
C ALA A 25 -3.80 18.11 -20.90
N GLU A 26 -4.83 17.71 -20.16
CA GLU A 26 -4.72 17.32 -18.75
C GLU A 26 -3.75 16.15 -18.57
N LEU A 27 -3.86 15.11 -19.40
CA LEU A 27 -2.96 13.95 -19.36
C LEU A 27 -1.51 14.36 -19.68
N ALA A 28 -1.29 15.18 -20.70
CA ALA A 28 0.04 15.65 -21.07
C ALA A 28 0.68 16.49 -19.95
N GLN A 29 -0.09 17.37 -19.31
CA GLN A 29 0.37 18.16 -18.18
C GLN A 29 0.76 17.27 -16.99
N ALA A 30 -0.12 16.32 -16.62
CA ALA A 30 0.12 15.42 -15.50
C ALA A 30 1.37 14.55 -15.72
N VAL A 31 1.54 13.97 -16.91
CA VAL A 31 2.73 13.18 -17.29
C VAL A 31 4.00 14.05 -17.23
N THR A 32 3.96 15.25 -17.81
CA THR A 32 5.12 16.17 -17.80
C THR A 32 5.53 16.54 -16.39
N GLN A 33 4.57 16.91 -15.54
CA GLN A 33 4.83 17.31 -14.17
C GLN A 33 5.42 16.15 -13.37
N ARG A 34 4.85 14.96 -13.51
CA ARG A 34 5.31 13.76 -12.81
C ARG A 34 6.72 13.33 -13.23
N ALA A 35 7.02 13.38 -14.53
CA ALA A 35 8.35 13.06 -15.05
C ALA A 35 9.41 14.02 -14.49
N ARG A 36 9.13 15.34 -14.49
CA ARG A 36 10.02 16.35 -13.90
C ARG A 36 10.27 16.14 -12.41
N GLN A 37 9.22 15.83 -11.65
CA GLN A 37 9.35 15.55 -10.21
C GLN A 37 10.20 14.30 -9.96
N ALA A 38 10.00 13.24 -10.74
CA ALA A 38 10.73 11.99 -10.59
C ALA A 38 12.25 12.17 -10.81
N SER A 39 12.64 12.98 -11.79
CA SER A 39 14.05 13.31 -12.09
C SER A 39 14.79 14.01 -10.93
N GLN A 40 14.07 14.64 -10.00
CA GLN A 40 14.66 15.32 -8.84
C GLN A 40 14.89 14.37 -7.65
N THR A 41 14.42 13.13 -7.73
CA THR A 41 14.46 12.19 -6.61
C THR A 41 15.63 11.23 -6.73
N VAL A 42 16.66 11.42 -5.89
CA VAL A 42 17.91 10.65 -5.93
C VAL A 42 18.10 9.96 -4.58
N GLY A 43 17.68 8.69 -4.43
CA GLY A 43 17.91 7.98 -3.17
C GLY A 43 17.29 6.60 -3.05
N ARG A 44 17.84 5.81 -2.11
CA ARG A 44 17.19 4.62 -1.55
C ARG A 44 15.92 5.12 -0.86
N ARG A 45 14.82 4.39 -0.98
CA ARG A 45 13.59 4.77 -0.30
C ARG A 45 13.08 3.64 0.57
N ARG A 46 12.92 3.91 1.85
CA ARG A 46 12.10 3.12 2.75
C ARG A 46 10.65 3.55 2.58
N VAL A 47 9.85 2.64 2.04
CA VAL A 47 8.44 2.86 1.77
C VAL A 47 7.63 2.03 2.75
N ILE A 48 6.71 2.70 3.44
CA ILE A 48 5.68 2.05 4.23
C ILE A 48 4.39 2.09 3.44
N SER A 49 3.72 0.95 3.33
CA SER A 49 2.44 0.85 2.65
C SER A 49 1.39 0.29 3.59
N VAL A 50 0.34 1.08 3.81
CA VAL A 50 -0.77 0.79 4.74
C VAL A 50 -2.03 0.49 3.94
N ASP A 51 -2.57 -0.71 4.13
CA ASP A 51 -3.93 -1.08 3.76
C ASP A 51 -4.86 -0.84 4.96
N MET A 52 -5.85 0.02 4.74
CA MET A 52 -6.64 0.62 5.81
C MET A 52 -7.70 -0.35 6.34
N GLY A 53 -7.72 -0.53 7.67
CA GLY A 53 -8.74 -1.32 8.35
C GLY A 53 -8.60 -1.23 9.86
N ILE A 54 -9.70 -1.23 10.59
CA ILE A 54 -9.63 -1.15 12.07
C ILE A 54 -9.28 -2.52 12.67
N ARG A 55 -9.91 -3.60 12.20
CA ARG A 55 -9.66 -4.97 12.66
C ARG A 55 -8.64 -5.73 11.81
N ASN A 56 -8.20 -5.11 10.74
CA ASN A 56 -7.42 -5.74 9.69
C ASN A 56 -6.39 -4.80 9.06
N LEU A 57 -5.90 -3.81 9.82
CA LEU A 57 -4.82 -2.94 9.33
C LEU A 57 -3.65 -3.84 8.90
N ALA A 58 -3.32 -3.81 7.62
CA ALA A 58 -2.14 -4.48 7.12
C ALA A 58 -1.13 -3.44 6.66
N TYR A 59 0.14 -3.67 6.97
CA TYR A 59 1.18 -2.83 6.41
C TYR A 59 2.45 -3.62 6.14
N CYS A 60 3.23 -3.10 5.19
CA CYS A 60 4.58 -3.56 4.94
C CYS A 60 5.56 -2.39 4.92
N VAL A 61 6.82 -2.72 5.21
CA VAL A 61 7.97 -1.81 5.15
C VAL A 61 8.92 -2.41 4.12
N VAL A 62 9.16 -1.69 3.02
CA VAL A 62 10.03 -2.12 1.94
C VAL A 62 11.16 -1.13 1.71
N ASP A 63 12.38 -1.63 1.55
CA ASP A 63 13.52 -0.83 1.16
C ASP A 63 13.75 -1.00 -0.35
N VAL A 64 13.49 0.06 -1.11
CA VAL A 64 13.65 0.09 -2.56
C VAL A 64 15.09 0.51 -2.90
N PRO A 65 15.84 -0.30 -3.66
CA PRO A 65 17.26 -0.06 -3.93
C PRO A 65 17.51 1.18 -4.80
N ARG A 66 18.74 1.73 -4.71
CA ARG A 66 19.16 2.91 -5.47
C ARG A 66 19.29 2.60 -6.97
N HIS A 67 19.03 3.62 -7.78
CA HIS A 67 19.11 3.56 -9.23
C HIS A 67 20.54 3.41 -9.78
N GLU A 68 21.57 3.91 -9.10
CA GLU A 68 22.98 3.87 -9.58
C GLU A 68 23.47 2.44 -9.90
N THR A 69 22.89 1.43 -9.24
CA THR A 69 23.17 0.01 -9.47
C THR A 69 22.43 -0.63 -10.65
N PHE A 70 21.45 0.05 -11.27
CA PHE A 70 20.77 -0.41 -12.49
C PHE A 70 21.54 -0.04 -13.77
N VAL A 71 22.30 1.06 -13.74
CA VAL A 71 23.01 1.59 -14.93
C VAL A 71 24.34 0.85 -15.19
N GLN A 72 24.92 0.21 -14.16
CA GLN A 72 26.24 -0.44 -14.24
C GLN A 72 26.22 -1.95 -14.54
N ARG A 73 25.05 -2.60 -14.70
CA ARG A 73 25.00 -4.04 -14.96
C ARG A 73 24.46 -4.35 -16.35
N GLN A 74 25.26 -5.12 -17.09
CA GLN A 74 24.82 -5.80 -18.30
C GLN A 74 23.70 -6.79 -17.96
N HIS A 75 22.64 -6.81 -18.77
CA HIS A 75 21.60 -7.85 -18.83
C HIS A 75 20.84 -8.14 -17.52
N GLY A 76 19.71 -7.46 -17.32
CA GLY A 76 18.52 -8.05 -16.69
C GLY A 76 18.57 -8.38 -15.18
N SER A 77 19.66 -8.14 -14.45
CA SER A 77 19.68 -8.39 -13.00
C SER A 77 18.93 -7.29 -12.24
N LYS A 78 17.73 -7.60 -11.75
CA LYS A 78 16.96 -6.73 -10.85
C LYS A 78 17.65 -6.67 -9.49
N LEU A 79 17.61 -5.51 -8.84
CA LEU A 79 18.06 -5.41 -7.46
C LEU A 79 16.95 -5.88 -6.52
N PRO A 80 17.29 -6.67 -5.50
CA PRO A 80 16.30 -7.18 -4.57
C PRO A 80 15.67 -6.03 -3.78
N ILE A 81 14.35 -6.03 -3.70
CA ILE A 81 13.58 -5.20 -2.79
C ILE A 81 13.47 -5.95 -1.47
N SER A 82 14.06 -5.38 -0.41
CA SER A 82 13.95 -5.94 0.94
C SER A 82 12.59 -5.64 1.55
N VAL A 83 11.86 -6.67 1.97
CA VAL A 83 10.65 -6.56 2.79
C VAL A 83 11.04 -6.79 4.25
N ARG A 84 11.08 -5.72 5.04
CA ARG A 84 11.60 -5.74 6.42
C ARG A 84 10.53 -6.03 7.47
N HIS A 85 9.32 -5.59 7.18
CA HIS A 85 8.15 -5.86 8.00
C HIS A 85 6.96 -6.11 7.09
N TRP A 86 6.11 -7.06 7.47
CA TRP A 86 4.88 -7.36 6.77
C TRP A 86 3.94 -8.04 7.74
N SER A 87 2.89 -7.33 8.17
CA SER A 87 1.96 -7.86 9.17
C SER A 87 0.55 -7.32 9.01
N LYS A 88 -0.38 -8.00 9.67
CA LYS A 88 -1.78 -7.61 9.82
C LYS A 88 -2.10 -7.52 11.31
N ARG A 89 -2.78 -6.44 11.73
CA ARG A 89 -3.12 -6.14 13.12
C ARG A 89 -4.60 -5.80 13.28
N ASP A 90 -5.17 -6.23 14.41
CA ASP A 90 -6.47 -5.73 14.90
C ASP A 90 -6.18 -4.63 15.92
N LEU A 91 -6.50 -3.38 15.56
CA LEU A 91 -6.17 -2.19 16.35
C LEU A 91 -6.99 -2.09 17.64
N LEU A 92 -8.01 -2.92 17.81
CA LEU A 92 -8.87 -2.88 18.98
C LEU A 92 -8.45 -3.85 20.08
N LEU A 93 -7.49 -4.76 19.81
CA LEU A 93 -7.04 -5.74 20.81
C LEU A 93 -6.38 -5.06 22.02
N GLY A 94 -5.59 -4.00 21.81
CA GLY A 94 -4.94 -3.26 22.90
C GLY A 94 -5.89 -2.40 23.74
N LEU A 95 -7.10 -2.11 23.24
CA LEU A 95 -8.10 -1.32 23.98
C LEU A 95 -8.95 -2.18 24.94
N GLN A 96 -8.99 -3.50 24.75
CA GLN A 96 -9.77 -4.41 25.59
C GLN A 96 -9.14 -4.56 26.99
N ASP A 97 -7.81 -4.63 27.08
CA ASP A 97 -7.11 -4.74 28.37
C ASP A 97 -7.24 -3.45 29.23
N ILE A 98 -7.38 -2.28 28.61
CA ILE A 98 -7.57 -0.99 29.31
C ILE A 98 -9.00 -0.87 29.86
N GLN A 99 -10.00 -1.44 29.17
CA GLN A 99 -11.38 -1.44 29.65
C GLN A 99 -11.58 -2.43 30.79
N ASP A 100 -11.00 -3.64 30.71
CA ASP A 100 -11.07 -4.63 31.79
C ASP A 100 -10.40 -4.11 33.07
N THR A 101 -9.28 -3.38 32.95
CA THR A 101 -8.62 -2.75 34.11
C THR A 101 -9.41 -1.55 34.66
N SER A 102 -10.00 -0.70 33.80
CA SER A 102 -10.83 0.42 34.25
C SER A 102 -12.16 -0.03 34.88
N GLU A 103 -12.78 -1.09 34.37
CA GLU A 103 -14.00 -1.67 34.96
C GLU A 103 -13.70 -2.45 36.24
N ALA A 104 -12.54 -3.12 36.33
CA ALA A 104 -12.08 -3.74 37.56
C ALA A 104 -11.82 -2.70 38.66
N LEU A 105 -11.13 -1.59 38.34
CA LEU A 105 -10.94 -0.48 39.29
C LEU A 105 -12.25 0.20 39.68
N ALA A 106 -13.19 0.38 38.75
CA ALA A 106 -14.49 0.98 39.04
C ALA A 106 -15.38 0.07 39.91
N LYS A 107 -15.19 -1.26 39.84
CA LYS A 107 -15.85 -2.22 40.74
C LYS A 107 -15.19 -2.28 42.12
N GLU A 108 -13.87 -2.17 42.22
CA GLU A 108 -13.16 -2.14 43.50
C GLU A 108 -13.51 -0.92 44.36
N VAL A 109 -13.87 0.22 43.76
CA VAL A 109 -14.29 1.42 44.50
C VAL A 109 -15.73 1.29 45.05
N ARG A 110 -16.52 0.29 44.62
CA ARG A 110 -17.95 0.19 44.95
C ARG A 110 -18.34 -0.91 45.92
N GLU A 111 -17.46 -1.82 46.33
CA GLU A 111 -17.84 -2.88 47.29
C GLU A 111 -16.87 -3.02 48.47
N PRO A 112 -17.37 -3.09 49.73
CA PRO A 112 -16.55 -3.50 50.86
C PRO A 112 -16.30 -5.01 50.84
N ALA A 113 -15.11 -5.39 51.32
CA ALA A 113 -14.55 -6.74 51.22
C ALA A 113 -15.46 -7.87 51.74
N GLY A 114 -15.71 -8.87 50.89
CA GLY A 114 -16.44 -10.09 51.26
C GLY A 114 -16.25 -11.25 50.28
N THR A 115 -15.26 -12.12 50.58
CA THR A 115 -15.25 -13.59 50.40
C THR A 115 -15.49 -14.24 49.01
N ILE A 116 -14.37 -14.75 48.46
CA ILE A 116 -14.11 -16.08 47.85
C ILE A 116 -14.85 -16.51 46.55
N ARG A 117 -14.01 -16.59 45.50
CA ARG A 117 -13.89 -17.60 44.42
C ARG A 117 -15.17 -18.25 43.88
N LYS A 118 -15.54 -17.85 42.66
CA LYS A 118 -16.17 -18.75 41.68
C LYS A 118 -15.43 -18.66 40.34
N ASN A 119 -15.10 -19.85 39.84
CA ASN A 119 -14.44 -20.10 38.56
C ASN A 119 -15.06 -19.27 37.43
N VAL A 120 -14.27 -18.34 36.87
CA VAL A 120 -14.58 -17.66 35.62
C VAL A 120 -14.54 -18.68 34.50
N ARG A 121 -15.70 -19.25 34.18
CA ARG A 121 -15.94 -19.85 32.88
C ARG A 121 -15.77 -18.73 31.86
N ARG A 122 -14.68 -18.77 31.09
CA ARG A 122 -14.45 -17.91 29.91
C ARG A 122 -15.64 -18.09 28.97
N SER A 123 -16.63 -17.21 29.10
CA SER A 123 -17.70 -17.05 28.13
C SER A 123 -17.08 -16.55 26.84
N SER A 124 -17.30 -17.30 25.76
CA SER A 124 -16.82 -17.05 24.41
C SER A 124 -17.55 -15.89 23.71
N ASN A 125 -17.60 -14.71 24.33
CA ASN A 125 -18.11 -13.49 23.70
C ASN A 125 -17.06 -12.90 22.76
N LYS A 126 -16.79 -13.57 21.64
CA LYS A 126 -15.73 -13.16 20.70
C LYS A 126 -16.11 -12.07 19.70
N ASP A 127 -17.38 -11.66 19.61
CA ASP A 127 -17.84 -10.90 18.43
C ASP A 127 -18.60 -9.59 18.68
N VAL A 128 -18.88 -9.19 19.93
CA VAL A 128 -19.50 -7.87 20.17
C VAL A 128 -18.42 -6.82 20.36
N LEU A 129 -18.23 -6.01 19.32
CA LEU A 129 -17.36 -4.83 19.37
C LEU A 129 -17.83 -3.84 20.43
N PRO A 130 -16.96 -3.41 21.37
CA PRO A 130 -17.31 -2.34 22.30
C PRO A 130 -17.56 -1.05 21.50
N LYS A 131 -18.79 -0.52 21.51
CA LYS A 131 -19.12 0.73 20.79
C LYS A 131 -18.22 1.90 21.20
N ALA A 132 -17.79 1.91 22.48
CA ALA A 132 -16.86 2.90 23.03
C ALA A 132 -15.49 2.92 22.33
N ALA A 133 -15.07 1.79 21.74
CA ALA A 133 -13.79 1.69 21.02
C ALA A 133 -13.76 2.50 19.71
N PHE A 134 -14.92 2.95 19.21
CA PHE A 134 -15.04 3.76 17.99
C PHE A 134 -15.39 5.23 18.26
N THR A 135 -15.23 5.70 19.49
CA THR A 135 -15.37 7.13 19.76
C THR A 135 -14.19 7.91 19.18
N PRO A 136 -14.36 9.20 18.84
CA PRO A 136 -13.24 10.00 18.34
C PRO A 136 -12.03 10.04 19.30
N SER A 137 -12.28 10.07 20.61
CA SER A 137 -11.24 10.05 21.64
C SER A 137 -10.48 8.71 21.72
N ALA A 138 -11.15 7.58 21.50
CA ALA A 138 -10.48 6.28 21.45
C ALA A 138 -9.67 6.12 20.16
N LEU A 139 -10.28 6.40 19.00
CA LEU A 139 -9.60 6.24 17.71
C LEU A 139 -8.47 7.24 17.50
N SER A 140 -8.49 8.43 18.11
CA SER A 140 -7.39 9.38 18.00
C SER A 140 -6.12 8.86 18.67
N LYS A 141 -6.24 8.18 19.81
CA LYS A 141 -5.11 7.51 20.49
C LYS A 141 -4.55 6.38 19.63
N VAL A 142 -5.43 5.53 19.10
CA VAL A 142 -5.05 4.45 18.18
C VAL A 142 -4.36 5.00 16.94
N ALA A 143 -4.88 6.08 16.33
CA ALA A 143 -4.28 6.72 15.17
C ALA A 143 -2.87 7.23 15.48
N TYR A 144 -2.69 7.90 16.63
CA TYR A 144 -1.39 8.38 17.08
C TYR A 144 -0.38 7.24 17.31
N GLU A 145 -0.80 6.15 17.97
CA GLU A 145 0.02 4.95 18.18
C GLU A 145 0.42 4.28 16.86
N VAL A 146 -0.51 4.18 15.90
CA VAL A 146 -0.22 3.68 14.56
C VAL A 146 0.81 4.58 13.89
N VAL A 147 0.58 5.89 13.83
CA VAL A 147 1.50 6.83 13.16
C VAL A 147 2.89 6.79 13.79
N THR A 148 2.99 6.87 15.11
CA THR A 148 4.29 6.81 15.80
C THR A 148 5.00 5.48 15.58
N GLY A 149 4.28 4.36 15.59
CA GLY A 149 4.82 3.04 15.24
C GLY A 149 5.31 2.96 13.78
N LEU A 150 4.60 3.56 12.83
CA LEU A 150 5.06 3.64 11.44
C LEU A 150 6.33 4.51 11.33
N LEU A 151 6.40 5.63 12.05
CA LEU A 151 7.57 6.53 12.04
C LEU A 151 8.81 5.90 12.68
N GLN A 152 8.67 4.95 13.61
CA GLN A 152 9.81 4.19 14.17
C GLN A 152 10.57 3.38 13.13
N HIS A 153 9.95 3.08 11.99
CA HIS A 153 10.64 2.46 10.87
C HIS A 153 11.49 3.44 10.07
N GLU A 154 11.51 4.74 10.39
CA GLU A 154 12.25 5.78 9.65
C GLU A 154 11.91 5.79 8.15
N PRO A 155 10.63 5.92 7.77
CA PRO A 155 10.24 5.95 6.37
C PRO A 155 10.68 7.22 5.66
N ASP A 156 11.02 7.08 4.37
CA ASP A 156 11.08 8.21 3.44
C ASP A 156 9.69 8.52 2.84
N VAL A 157 8.85 7.47 2.72
CA VAL A 157 7.53 7.54 2.10
C VAL A 157 6.52 6.71 2.87
N ILE A 158 5.33 7.26 3.08
CA ILE A 158 4.17 6.54 3.63
C ILE A 158 3.04 6.54 2.59
N LEU A 159 2.56 5.36 2.22
CA LEU A 159 1.42 5.16 1.33
C LEU A 159 0.21 4.75 2.15
N ILE A 160 -0.88 5.49 2.05
CA ILE A 160 -2.14 5.21 2.73
C ILE A 160 -3.18 4.83 1.67
N GLU A 161 -3.71 3.61 1.73
CA GLU A 161 -4.86 3.22 0.90
C GLU A 161 -6.05 4.14 1.21
N ARG A 162 -6.64 4.77 0.19
CA ARG A 162 -7.86 5.57 0.36
C ARG A 162 -9.07 4.68 0.61
N GLN A 163 -9.79 4.92 1.71
CA GLN A 163 -11.06 4.27 1.93
C GLN A 163 -12.09 4.73 0.88
N ARG A 164 -12.81 3.77 0.31
CA ARG A 164 -13.86 4.03 -0.70
C ARG A 164 -15.22 4.07 -0.03
N PHE A 165 -16.05 5.04 -0.39
CA PHE A 165 -17.47 4.99 -0.10
C PHE A 165 -18.08 3.79 -0.82
N ARG A 166 -18.80 2.95 -0.06
CA ARG A 166 -19.49 1.78 -0.60
C ARG A 166 -20.99 2.09 -0.63
N SER A 167 -21.57 2.13 -1.83
CA SER A 167 -23.01 2.09 -2.01
C SER A 167 -23.46 0.63 -2.03
N GLY A 168 -24.18 0.21 -0.97
CA GLY A 168 -24.60 -1.18 -0.80
C GLY A 168 -25.84 -1.37 0.09
N GLY A 169 -26.57 -0.30 0.38
CA GLY A 169 -27.90 -0.32 1.04
C GLY A 169 -27.96 -0.77 2.51
N GLN A 170 -26.91 -1.38 3.05
CA GLN A 170 -26.90 -1.91 4.42
C GLN A 170 -26.24 -0.94 5.41
N ALA A 171 -26.94 -0.62 6.50
CA ALA A 171 -26.47 0.31 7.53
C ALA A 171 -25.11 -0.10 8.12
N ALA A 172 -24.86 -1.40 8.28
CA ALA A 172 -23.57 -1.92 8.78
C ALA A 172 -22.37 -1.55 7.87
N VAL A 173 -22.58 -1.52 6.55
CA VAL A 173 -21.52 -1.12 5.59
C VAL A 173 -21.22 0.36 5.71
N GLN A 174 -22.26 1.18 5.90
CA GLN A 174 -22.11 2.62 6.12
C GLN A 174 -21.38 2.90 7.44
N GLU A 175 -21.80 2.26 8.53
CA GLU A 175 -21.18 2.40 9.86
C GLU A 175 -19.70 2.03 9.84
N TRP A 176 -19.34 0.91 9.20
CA TRP A 176 -17.94 0.51 9.06
C TRP A 176 -17.14 1.48 8.20
N THR A 177 -17.72 1.97 7.09
CA THR A 177 -17.07 2.95 6.22
C THR A 177 -16.79 4.26 6.96
N VAL A 178 -17.75 4.75 7.75
CA VAL A 178 -17.57 5.96 8.58
C VAL A 178 -16.46 5.77 9.60
N ARG A 179 -16.40 4.61 10.27
CA ARG A 179 -15.34 4.32 11.24
C ARG A 179 -13.95 4.29 10.62
N VAL A 180 -13.79 3.62 9.47
CA VAL A 180 -12.49 3.57 8.78
C VAL A 180 -12.10 4.95 8.24
N ASN A 181 -13.04 5.71 7.66
CA ASN A 181 -12.80 7.09 7.23
C ASN A 181 -12.37 7.98 8.40
N MET A 182 -12.96 7.79 9.58
CA MET A 182 -12.59 8.54 10.79
C MET A 182 -11.14 8.22 11.20
N LEU A 183 -10.76 6.94 11.20
CA LEU A 183 -9.37 6.54 11.44
C LEU A 183 -8.43 7.12 10.38
N GLU A 184 -8.74 6.99 9.09
CA GLU A 184 -7.94 7.55 7.98
C GLU A 184 -7.71 9.05 8.19
N SER A 185 -8.78 9.81 8.47
CA SER A 185 -8.70 11.25 8.73
C SER A 185 -7.80 11.59 9.92
N MET A 186 -7.85 10.78 10.98
CA MET A 186 -6.99 10.95 12.16
C MET A 186 -5.53 10.62 11.87
N LEU A 187 -5.24 9.60 11.04
CA LEU A 187 -3.86 9.31 10.61
C LEU A 187 -3.28 10.50 9.84
N TRP A 188 -4.03 11.07 8.88
CA TRP A 188 -3.63 12.27 8.15
C TRP A 188 -3.38 13.46 9.07
N ALA A 189 -4.29 13.71 10.03
CA ALA A 189 -4.14 14.78 10.99
C ALA A 189 -2.90 14.60 11.90
N CYS A 190 -2.66 13.38 12.39
CA CYS A 190 -1.49 13.07 13.21
C CYS A 190 -0.19 13.27 12.41
N LEU A 191 -0.11 12.72 11.19
CA LEU A 191 1.06 12.88 10.33
C LEU A 191 1.35 14.35 10.01
N HIS A 192 0.33 15.12 9.64
CA HIS A 192 0.50 16.55 9.35
C HIS A 192 0.90 17.34 10.59
N THR A 193 0.29 17.07 11.74
CA THR A 193 0.64 17.75 12.99
C THR A 193 2.09 17.45 13.39
N LEU A 194 2.52 16.19 13.30
CA LEU A 194 3.91 15.80 13.60
C LEU A 194 4.91 16.40 12.60
N HIS A 195 4.51 16.58 11.34
CA HIS A 195 5.32 17.28 10.35
C HIS A 195 5.56 18.75 10.74
N GLU A 196 4.51 19.48 11.10
CA GLU A 196 4.59 20.90 11.44
C GLU A 196 5.25 21.15 12.80
N THR A 197 5.17 20.18 13.72
CA THR A 197 5.70 20.30 15.09
C THR A 197 7.07 19.65 15.27
N LYS A 198 7.68 19.12 14.20
CA LYS A 198 9.03 18.55 14.27
C LYS A 198 10.03 19.61 14.74
N THR A 199 10.97 19.21 15.59
CA THR A 199 11.99 20.13 16.11
C THR A 199 12.92 20.54 14.97
N ALA A 200 13.33 21.81 14.93
CA ALA A 200 14.32 22.27 13.96
C ALA A 200 15.61 21.43 14.09
N GLY A 201 16.01 20.74 13.02
CA GLY A 201 17.20 19.88 12.99
C GLY A 201 16.95 18.37 13.04
N THR A 202 15.71 17.89 13.19
CA THR A 202 15.39 16.45 12.99
C THR A 202 15.35 16.07 11.50
N VAL A 203 15.58 14.78 11.21
CA VAL A 203 15.52 14.12 9.89
C VAL A 203 14.29 14.59 9.08
N ASP A 204 14.43 14.63 7.75
CA ASP A 204 13.32 14.90 6.84
C ASP A 204 12.13 14.01 7.17
N PHE A 205 10.94 14.62 7.18
CA PHE A 205 9.70 13.91 7.48
C PHE A 205 9.23 13.16 6.22
N PRO A 206 8.65 11.96 6.35
CA PRO A 206 8.23 11.19 5.20
C PRO A 206 7.22 11.92 4.34
N VAL A 207 7.35 11.74 3.02
CA VAL A 207 6.31 12.16 2.08
C VAL A 207 5.13 11.19 2.19
N VAL A 208 3.92 11.72 2.38
CA VAL A 208 2.71 10.90 2.53
C VAL A 208 1.87 10.95 1.26
N HIS A 209 1.46 9.79 0.74
CA HIS A 209 0.64 9.67 -0.46
C HIS A 209 -0.65 8.90 -0.19
N ALA A 210 -1.76 9.46 -0.68
CA ALA A 210 -3.03 8.76 -0.76
C ALA A 210 -3.06 7.89 -2.03
N ILE A 211 -3.28 6.59 -1.89
CA ILE A 211 -3.26 5.65 -3.02
C ILE A 211 -4.67 5.19 -3.39
N ASN A 212 -4.93 5.09 -4.69
CA ASN A 212 -6.16 4.50 -5.19
C ASN A 212 -6.03 2.97 -5.28
N PRO A 213 -6.78 2.19 -4.49
CA PRO A 213 -6.73 0.72 -4.56
C PRO A 213 -7.09 0.15 -5.93
N ALA A 214 -7.95 0.83 -6.69
CA ALA A 214 -8.28 0.39 -8.05
C ALA A 214 -7.09 0.55 -9.01
N SER A 215 -6.28 1.60 -8.85
CA SER A 215 -5.09 1.82 -9.68
C SER A 215 -4.06 0.71 -9.44
N VAL A 216 -3.81 0.36 -8.18
CA VAL A 216 -2.88 -0.73 -7.81
C VAL A 216 -3.34 -2.07 -8.40
N ALA A 217 -4.60 -2.44 -8.18
CA ALA A 217 -5.13 -3.71 -8.65
C ALA A 217 -5.11 -3.80 -10.19
N ASN A 218 -5.56 -2.74 -10.88
CA ASN A 218 -5.55 -2.71 -12.35
C ASN A 218 -4.14 -2.78 -12.91
N PHE A 219 -3.17 -2.10 -12.26
CA PHE A 219 -1.78 -2.08 -12.68
C PHE A 219 -1.19 -3.50 -12.73
N TRP A 220 -1.27 -4.25 -11.64
CA TRP A 220 -0.67 -5.58 -11.57
C TRP A 220 -1.36 -6.64 -12.40
N ILE A 221 -2.69 -6.52 -12.58
CA ILE A 221 -3.46 -7.45 -13.41
C ILE A 221 -3.21 -7.17 -14.90
N ALA A 222 -3.02 -5.91 -15.30
CA ALA A 222 -2.66 -5.58 -16.68
C ALA A 222 -1.34 -6.24 -17.09
N GLY A 223 -0.40 -6.45 -16.15
CA GLY A 223 0.86 -7.17 -16.37
C GLY A 223 0.73 -8.60 -16.92
N LYS A 224 -0.48 -9.19 -16.91
CA LYS A 224 -0.75 -10.48 -17.58
C LYS A 224 -0.84 -10.36 -19.11
N HIS A 225 -1.02 -9.15 -19.62
CA HIS A 225 -1.37 -8.87 -21.02
C HIS A 225 -0.54 -7.76 -21.64
N MET A 226 0.24 -7.02 -20.84
CA MET A 226 1.10 -5.95 -21.30
C MET A 226 2.33 -5.81 -20.42
N ASP A 227 3.38 -5.23 -20.96
CA ASP A 227 4.53 -4.80 -20.18
C ASP A 227 4.14 -3.64 -19.24
N LEU A 228 4.70 -3.66 -18.03
CA LEU A 228 4.53 -2.63 -17.02
C LEU A 228 5.75 -1.70 -16.93
N GLU A 229 6.72 -1.84 -17.83
CA GLU A 229 7.86 -0.96 -18.03
C GLU A 229 7.72 -0.15 -19.33
N PRO A 230 8.18 1.12 -19.35
CA PRO A 230 8.15 1.94 -20.55
C PRO A 230 9.19 1.46 -21.58
N GLN A 231 8.74 1.16 -22.80
CA GLN A 231 9.59 0.77 -23.91
C GLN A 231 10.04 2.01 -24.71
N ALA A 232 11.34 2.13 -25.00
CA ALA A 232 11.90 3.35 -25.60
C ALA A 232 11.32 3.64 -26.99
N GLU A 233 10.96 2.58 -27.72
CA GLU A 233 10.36 2.59 -29.05
C GLU A 233 9.03 3.35 -29.07
N ASP A 234 8.25 3.28 -27.98
CA ASP A 234 6.94 3.95 -27.88
C ASP A 234 7.06 5.48 -27.83
N TYR A 235 8.25 6.01 -27.53
CA TYR A 235 8.48 7.43 -27.27
C TYR A 235 9.27 8.15 -28.38
N GLN A 236 9.71 7.47 -29.44
CA GLN A 236 10.57 8.04 -30.48
C GLN A 236 9.89 9.15 -31.31
N ALA A 237 10.68 10.13 -31.77
CA ALA A 237 10.21 11.20 -32.66
C ALA A 237 9.74 10.62 -34.01
N GLY A 238 8.50 10.93 -34.41
CA GLY A 238 7.86 10.33 -35.61
C GLY A 238 6.93 9.14 -35.30
N ALA A 239 6.98 8.56 -34.09
CA ALA A 239 6.04 7.54 -33.63
C ALA A 239 4.59 8.05 -33.46
N GLY A 240 4.36 9.36 -33.68
CA GLY A 240 3.01 9.95 -33.73
C GLY A 240 2.07 9.24 -34.70
N ASN A 241 2.59 8.53 -35.71
CA ASN A 241 1.80 7.67 -36.60
C ASN A 241 1.75 6.19 -36.21
N MET A 242 2.67 5.67 -35.40
CA MET A 242 2.62 4.27 -34.98
C MET A 242 1.50 4.04 -33.97
N GLU A 243 0.74 2.96 -34.16
CA GLU A 243 -0.11 2.39 -33.12
C GLU A 243 0.81 1.89 -32.01
N LEU A 244 0.41 2.11 -30.75
CA LEU A 244 1.03 1.43 -29.61
C LEU A 244 1.10 -0.06 -29.96
N GLN A 245 2.28 -0.66 -29.91
CA GLN A 245 2.43 -2.10 -30.15
C GLN A 245 1.52 -2.90 -29.20
N GLN A 246 1.28 -2.36 -28.00
CA GLN A 246 0.33 -2.89 -27.02
C GLN A 246 -0.56 -1.79 -26.44
N PRO A 247 -1.80 -1.61 -26.92
CA PRO A 247 -2.71 -0.63 -26.35
C PRO A 247 -3.06 -0.98 -24.91
N LEU A 248 -3.23 0.04 -24.07
CA LEU A 248 -3.66 -0.12 -22.67
C LEU A 248 -4.97 -0.92 -22.61
N LYS A 249 -4.90 -2.17 -22.15
CA LYS A 249 -6.05 -3.07 -21.99
C LYS A 249 -6.32 -3.29 -20.51
N LEU A 250 -7.15 -2.42 -19.94
CA LEU A 250 -7.62 -2.62 -18.58
C LEU A 250 -8.53 -3.86 -18.49
N PRO A 251 -8.50 -4.59 -17.36
CA PRO A 251 -9.34 -5.76 -17.17
C PRO A 251 -10.82 -5.38 -17.30
N ARG A 252 -11.55 -6.07 -18.18
CA ARG A 252 -13.01 -5.91 -18.31
C ARG A 252 -13.77 -6.63 -17.20
N LYS A 253 -13.15 -7.65 -16.60
CA LYS A 253 -13.72 -8.42 -15.49
C LYS A 253 -13.34 -7.78 -14.16
N LYS A 254 -14.24 -7.91 -13.18
CA LYS A 254 -13.99 -7.51 -11.80
C LYS A 254 -12.78 -8.27 -11.26
N ILE A 255 -11.81 -7.55 -10.73
CA ILE A 255 -10.64 -8.13 -10.06
C ILE A 255 -11.10 -8.70 -8.71
N GLU A 256 -10.83 -9.98 -8.48
CA GLU A 256 -11.19 -10.69 -7.26
C GLU A 256 -10.02 -10.70 -6.26
N LYS A 257 -10.34 -10.90 -4.98
CA LYS A 257 -9.34 -11.02 -3.90
C LYS A 257 -8.28 -12.09 -4.19
N LYS A 258 -8.72 -13.22 -4.75
CA LYS A 258 -7.83 -14.34 -5.11
C LYS A 258 -6.81 -13.96 -6.19
N ASP A 259 -7.15 -13.04 -7.10
CA ASP A 259 -6.24 -12.64 -8.18
C ASP A 259 -5.03 -11.90 -7.61
N LYS A 260 -5.25 -11.05 -6.61
CA LYS A 260 -4.22 -10.32 -5.89
C LYS A 260 -3.30 -11.25 -5.11
N VAL A 261 -3.90 -12.15 -4.33
CA VAL A 261 -3.16 -13.16 -3.55
C VAL A 261 -2.32 -14.05 -4.47
N GLN A 262 -2.84 -14.43 -5.63
CA GLN A 262 -2.12 -15.24 -6.60
C GLN A 262 -0.88 -14.53 -7.16
N ILE A 263 -0.95 -13.21 -7.40
CA ILE A 263 0.21 -12.43 -7.85
C ILE A 263 1.33 -12.47 -6.80
N VAL A 264 1.00 -12.16 -5.54
CA VAL A 264 2.00 -12.15 -4.46
C VAL A 264 2.57 -13.54 -4.21
N ARG A 265 1.73 -14.58 -4.28
CA ARG A 265 2.20 -15.97 -4.18
C ARG A 265 3.17 -16.32 -5.31
N ALA A 266 2.89 -15.88 -6.54
CA ALA A 266 3.77 -16.15 -7.68
C ALA A 266 5.15 -15.52 -7.50
N TRP A 267 5.24 -14.32 -6.91
CA TRP A 267 6.51 -13.70 -6.54
C TRP A 267 7.25 -14.48 -5.46
N ILE A 268 6.57 -14.87 -4.37
CA ILE A 268 7.19 -15.64 -3.29
C ILE A 268 7.67 -17.01 -3.78
N GLU A 269 6.94 -17.65 -4.69
CA GLU A 269 7.30 -18.94 -5.28
C GLU A 269 8.37 -18.81 -6.38
N GLY A 270 8.73 -17.60 -6.82
CA GLY A 270 9.66 -17.36 -7.94
C GLY A 270 9.10 -17.74 -9.32
N SER A 271 7.80 -18.00 -9.44
CA SER A 271 7.14 -18.30 -10.72
C SER A 271 6.81 -17.04 -11.54
N ARG A 272 6.97 -15.87 -10.92
CA ARG A 272 6.90 -14.55 -11.55
C ARG A 272 8.13 -13.76 -11.09
N ASP A 273 8.89 -13.25 -12.05
CA ASP A 273 10.21 -12.62 -11.84
C ASP A 273 10.21 -11.12 -12.18
N ASP A 274 9.03 -10.53 -12.41
CA ASP A 274 8.93 -9.10 -12.70
C ASP A 274 9.37 -8.23 -11.50
N VAL A 275 9.33 -8.77 -10.27
CA VAL A 275 9.84 -8.18 -9.04
C VAL A 275 10.75 -9.18 -8.30
N ASP A 276 11.91 -8.73 -7.84
CA ASP A 276 12.82 -9.50 -6.98
C ASP A 276 12.62 -9.11 -5.50
N LEU A 277 12.18 -10.05 -4.67
CA LEU A 277 11.80 -9.82 -3.27
C LEU A 277 12.70 -10.62 -2.32
N HIS A 278 13.23 -9.93 -1.31
CA HIS A 278 13.96 -10.53 -0.22
C HIS A 278 13.25 -10.24 1.11
N PHE A 279 12.74 -11.26 1.80
CA PHE A 279 12.02 -11.08 3.07
C PHE A 279 12.98 -11.21 4.25
N GLU A 280 12.95 -10.25 5.18
CA GLU A 280 13.81 -10.20 6.36
C GLU A 280 13.01 -10.43 7.65
N GLY A 281 13.62 -11.09 8.65
CA GLY A 281 13.07 -11.18 10.00
C GLY A 281 11.62 -11.68 10.05
N GLU A 282 10.73 -10.92 10.69
CA GLU A 282 9.30 -11.26 10.79
C GLU A 282 8.59 -11.31 9.43
N ALA A 283 9.03 -10.52 8.45
CA ALA A 283 8.43 -10.56 7.11
C ALA A 283 8.68 -11.89 6.40
N ALA A 284 9.80 -12.57 6.66
CA ALA A 284 10.05 -13.91 6.13
C ALA A 284 9.05 -14.93 6.69
N GLN A 285 8.76 -14.86 8.00
CA GLN A 285 7.75 -15.71 8.64
C GLN A 285 6.35 -15.45 8.06
N THR A 286 6.01 -14.18 7.82
CA THR A 286 4.76 -13.83 7.14
C THR A 286 4.71 -14.37 5.72
N ALA A 287 5.80 -14.33 4.96
CA ALA A 287 5.88 -14.89 3.61
C ALA A 287 5.69 -16.41 3.60
N ASP A 288 6.31 -17.13 4.55
CA ASP A 288 6.13 -18.57 4.73
C ASP A 288 4.66 -18.92 5.04
N LEU A 289 4.05 -18.20 5.98
CA LEU A 289 2.63 -18.38 6.32
C LEU A 289 1.72 -18.04 5.13
N PHE A 290 2.05 -16.99 4.37
CA PHE A 290 1.32 -16.59 3.18
C PHE A 290 1.36 -17.69 2.11
N ASN A 291 2.53 -18.33 1.94
CA ASN A 291 2.72 -19.37 0.94
C ASN A 291 2.32 -20.77 1.41
N SER A 292 2.13 -20.98 2.72
CA SER A 292 1.72 -22.28 3.26
C SER A 292 0.49 -22.83 2.52
N LYS A 293 0.72 -23.85 1.68
CA LYS A 293 -0.33 -24.63 1.06
C LYS A 293 -0.84 -25.55 2.16
N GLY A 294 -2.16 -25.63 2.35
CA GLY A 294 -2.78 -26.63 3.24
C GLY A 294 -2.59 -28.09 2.78
N ARG A 295 -1.43 -28.43 2.23
CA ARG A 295 -1.00 -29.76 1.80
C ARG A 295 -0.13 -30.34 2.91
N GLY A 296 -0.77 -31.05 3.84
CA GLY A 296 -0.12 -31.89 4.86
C GLY A 296 -0.31 -31.43 6.30
N SER A 297 -0.52 -30.13 6.55
CA SER A 297 -0.87 -29.60 7.86
C SER A 297 -2.38 -29.64 8.06
N SER A 298 -2.85 -30.04 9.25
CA SER A 298 -4.27 -30.00 9.61
C SER A 298 -4.96 -28.69 9.18
N PRO A 299 -6.26 -28.69 8.77
CA PRO A 299 -7.01 -27.52 8.30
C PRO A 299 -7.00 -26.28 9.24
N LYS A 300 -6.43 -26.41 10.43
CA LYS A 300 -6.34 -25.37 11.47
C LYS A 300 -5.15 -24.41 11.32
N GLN A 301 -4.19 -24.67 10.41
CA GLN A 301 -2.96 -23.86 10.29
C GLN A 301 -2.90 -22.95 9.05
N ALA A 302 -3.73 -23.17 8.02
CA ALA A 302 -3.75 -22.29 6.84
C ALA A 302 -4.45 -20.95 7.16
N LEU A 303 -3.86 -19.83 6.74
CA LEU A 303 -4.48 -18.52 6.91
C LEU A 303 -5.73 -18.38 6.01
N PRO A 304 -6.85 -17.85 6.53
CA PRO A 304 -8.01 -17.52 5.71
C PRO A 304 -7.65 -16.56 4.58
N VAL A 305 -8.26 -16.74 3.40
CA VAL A 305 -8.05 -15.88 2.22
C VAL A 305 -8.27 -14.40 2.53
N THR A 306 -9.19 -14.08 3.44
CA THR A 306 -9.43 -12.70 3.88
C THR A 306 -8.21 -12.09 4.56
N LYS A 307 -7.43 -12.86 5.34
CA LYS A 307 -6.17 -12.38 5.93
C LYS A 307 -5.07 -12.22 4.87
N LEU A 308 -5.05 -13.10 3.88
CA LEU A 308 -4.08 -13.04 2.78
C LEU A 308 -4.33 -11.84 1.87
N ASP A 309 -5.59 -11.45 1.65
CA ASP A 309 -5.98 -10.30 0.82
C ASP A 309 -5.43 -8.98 1.39
N ASP A 310 -5.60 -8.71 2.68
CA ASP A 310 -5.09 -7.46 3.30
C ASP A 310 -3.55 -7.40 3.26
N LEU A 311 -2.88 -8.55 3.52
CA LEU A 311 -1.43 -8.67 3.37
C LEU A 311 -0.99 -8.46 1.92
N ALA A 312 -1.71 -9.03 0.96
CA ALA A 312 -1.43 -8.86 -0.46
C ALA A 312 -1.61 -7.40 -0.90
N ASP A 313 -2.66 -6.73 -0.43
CA ASP A 313 -2.98 -5.35 -0.77
C ASP A 313 -1.89 -4.38 -0.32
N SER A 314 -1.44 -4.49 0.93
CA SER A 314 -0.33 -3.66 1.43
C SER A 314 0.96 -3.84 0.63
N LEU A 315 1.33 -5.08 0.27
CA LEU A 315 2.55 -5.35 -0.51
C LEU A 315 2.42 -4.93 -1.98
N LEU A 316 1.29 -5.25 -2.63
CA LEU A 316 1.01 -4.84 -4.02
C LEU A 316 1.03 -3.32 -4.17
N GLN A 317 0.51 -2.59 -3.19
CA GLN A 317 0.53 -1.13 -3.18
C GLN A 317 1.96 -0.59 -3.10
N ALA A 318 2.81 -1.12 -2.21
CA ALA A 318 4.20 -0.69 -2.08
C ALA A 318 4.98 -0.88 -3.38
N LEU A 319 4.84 -2.07 -3.98
CA LEU A 319 5.55 -2.44 -5.19
C LEU A 319 5.01 -1.69 -6.42
N ALA A 320 3.70 -1.41 -6.48
CA ALA A 320 3.11 -0.62 -7.57
C ALA A 320 3.68 0.79 -7.56
N TRP A 321 3.74 1.41 -6.37
CA TRP A 321 4.32 2.73 -6.22
C TRP A 321 5.81 2.74 -6.60
N ALA A 322 6.59 1.75 -6.14
CA ALA A 322 8.00 1.64 -6.52
C ALA A 322 8.19 1.52 -8.04
N ARG A 323 7.33 0.73 -8.70
CA ARG A 323 7.32 0.61 -10.17
C ARG A 323 6.93 1.92 -10.85
N TRP A 324 5.91 2.62 -10.37
CA TRP A 324 5.48 3.91 -10.91
C TRP A 324 6.56 4.98 -10.78
N GLU A 325 7.28 5.02 -9.65
CA GLU A 325 8.43 5.92 -9.47
C GLU A 325 9.54 5.60 -10.48
N ASN A 326 9.88 4.31 -10.64
CA ASN A 326 10.89 3.88 -11.61
C ASN A 326 10.50 4.26 -13.04
N ASN A 327 9.26 3.95 -13.43
CA ASN A 327 8.73 4.28 -14.74
C ASN A 327 8.72 5.80 -14.97
N SER A 328 8.35 6.58 -13.95
CA SER A 328 8.32 8.05 -14.05
C SER A 328 9.70 8.63 -14.30
N ARG A 329 10.76 8.09 -13.67
CA ARG A 329 12.14 8.48 -13.94
C ARG A 329 12.56 8.10 -15.35
N ARG A 330 12.32 6.85 -15.74
CA ARG A 330 12.69 6.34 -17.07
C ARG A 330 12.02 7.13 -18.19
N ILE A 331 10.74 7.47 -18.03
CA ILE A 331 10.02 8.34 -18.96
C ILE A 331 10.63 9.75 -18.97
N GLY A 332 11.03 10.28 -17.82
CA GLY A 332 11.74 11.57 -17.73
C GLY A 332 13.07 11.59 -18.48
N GLU A 333 13.87 10.52 -18.39
CA GLU A 333 15.10 10.34 -19.17
C GLU A 333 14.81 10.31 -20.67
N LEU A 334 13.89 9.43 -21.10
CA LEU A 334 13.49 9.32 -22.51
C LEU A 334 12.98 10.65 -23.08
N LEU A 335 12.25 11.44 -22.28
CA LEU A 335 11.78 12.76 -22.66
C LEU A 335 12.91 13.80 -22.78
N SER A 336 13.96 13.67 -21.97
CA SER A 336 15.11 14.58 -22.01
C SER A 336 15.98 14.31 -23.23
N ASP A 337 16.28 13.04 -23.52
CA ASP A 337 17.04 12.59 -24.69
C ASP A 337 16.40 13.03 -26.03
N LEU A 338 15.06 13.10 -26.09
CA LEU A 338 14.33 13.56 -27.27
C LEU A 338 14.46 15.06 -27.50
N ASN A 339 14.55 15.86 -26.42
CA ASN A 339 14.70 17.31 -26.52
C ASN A 339 16.12 17.66 -26.97
N GLU A 340 17.15 16.95 -26.47
CA GLU A 340 18.55 17.17 -26.86
C GLU A 340 18.83 16.81 -28.33
N LYS A 341 18.15 15.79 -28.88
CA LYS A 341 18.28 15.41 -30.30
C LYS A 341 17.50 16.31 -31.27
N SER A 342 16.65 17.20 -30.76
CA SER A 342 15.82 18.10 -31.58
C SER A 342 16.38 19.53 -31.66
N THR A 343 17.45 19.82 -30.91
CA THR A 343 18.25 21.06 -30.95
C THR A 343 19.50 20.87 -31.78
#